data_AF-A0A6P5T848-F1
#
_entry.id   AF-A0A6P5T848-F1
#
_cell.length_a   1.000
_cell.length_b   1.000
_cell.length_c   1.000
_cell.angle_alpha   90.00
_cell.angle_beta   90.00
_cell.angle_gamma   90.00
#
_symmetry.space_group_name_H-M   'P 1'
#
loop_
_entity.id
_entity.type
_entity.pdbx_description
1 polymer ?
#
loop_
_entity_poly.entity_id
_entity_poly.type
_entity_poly.pdbx_seq_one_letter_code
_entity_poly.pdbx_strand_id
1 'polypeptide(L)'
;MQVINNRGPNTVGRHLKGTETQIKVSLLEVQVGGLENVGFVRRDVYNYARDVHGEVIGHDAELLNEHFLAEKGKHESFYFNMEVDSEGRMGNVFWADARQTVLFGYAFLTSETTDSFVWLFEEFKKAMPDHVDTNEKPPLPFRTPMQHQMARIYTQGILEMFEREDFRSLLCLFELGEQDETQCRYKVSERVNPGVTRMKELVHDKDADKAYCSCKGFEFWGIPCRHILVFLRMK
;
A
#
# COMPACT_ATOMS: atom_id res chain seq x y z
N MET A 1 -32.05 -32.48 50.60
CA MET A 1 -33.31 -31.81 50.98
C MET A 1 -33.86 -31.13 49.74
N GLN A 2 -35.06 -31.56 49.35
CA GLN A 2 -35.96 -31.10 48.27
C GLN A 2 -35.51 -31.08 46.79
N VAL A 3 -36.21 -31.95 46.06
CA VAL A 3 -36.60 -31.91 44.65
C VAL A 3 -37.67 -30.84 44.46
N ILE A 4 -37.61 -30.02 43.40
CA ILE A 4 -38.81 -29.67 42.61
C ILE A 4 -38.43 -29.64 41.13
N ASN A 5 -39.11 -30.51 40.39
CA ASN A 5 -39.14 -30.65 38.94
C ASN A 5 -40.09 -29.60 38.36
N ASN A 6 -39.77 -28.98 37.24
CA ASN A 6 -40.80 -28.48 36.32
C ASN A 6 -40.33 -28.66 34.87
N ARG A 7 -40.93 -29.65 34.21
CA ARG A 7 -40.85 -29.88 32.76
C ARG A 7 -41.76 -28.86 32.07
N GLY A 8 -41.18 -28.00 31.24
CA GLY A 8 -41.87 -27.34 30.12
C GLY A 8 -41.34 -27.91 28.80
N PRO A 9 -42.12 -27.92 27.71
CA PRO A 9 -41.74 -28.61 26.48
C PRO A 9 -40.62 -27.86 25.76
N ASN A 10 -39.57 -28.62 25.43
CA ASN A 10 -38.50 -28.26 24.51
C ASN A 10 -39.08 -27.84 23.16
N THR A 11 -38.85 -26.60 22.76
CA THR A 11 -38.60 -26.08 21.39
C THR A 11 -38.54 -24.56 21.58
N VAL A 12 -37.47 -23.84 21.27
CA VAL A 12 -37.01 -23.52 19.93
C VAL A 12 -35.55 -23.08 20.05
N GLY A 13 -34.67 -23.85 19.42
CA GLY A 13 -33.25 -23.56 19.32
C GLY A 13 -32.63 -24.37 18.20
N ARG A 14 -33.30 -24.46 17.05
CA ARG A 14 -32.68 -25.03 15.86
C ARG A 14 -31.80 -23.97 15.23
N HIS A 15 -30.51 -24.11 15.50
CA HIS A 15 -29.43 -23.46 14.77
C HIS A 15 -29.65 -23.71 13.26
N LEU A 16 -29.96 -22.66 12.51
CA LEU A 16 -30.11 -22.72 11.05
C LEU A 16 -28.73 -22.92 10.42
N LYS A 17 -28.33 -24.18 10.23
CA LYS A 17 -27.18 -24.53 9.36
C LYS A 17 -27.72 -24.84 7.97
N GLY A 18 -27.54 -23.92 7.03
CA GLY A 18 -27.91 -24.04 5.62
C GLY A 18 -27.27 -22.91 4.82
N THR A 19 -27.26 -23.03 3.49
CA THR A 19 -26.83 -21.92 2.61
C THR A 19 -27.73 -20.70 2.79
N GLU A 20 -27.28 -19.49 2.44
CA GLU A 20 -28.04 -18.25 2.65
C GLU A 20 -29.48 -18.33 2.10
N THR A 21 -29.65 -18.96 0.93
CA THR A 21 -30.94 -19.22 0.30
C THR A 21 -31.83 -20.15 1.14
N GLN A 22 -31.26 -21.19 1.76
CA GLN A 22 -32.02 -22.09 2.64
C GLN A 22 -32.47 -21.38 3.91
N ILE A 23 -31.64 -20.50 4.46
CA ILE A 23 -31.98 -19.69 5.64
C ILE A 23 -33.14 -18.74 5.31
N LYS A 24 -33.10 -18.08 4.15
CA LYS A 24 -34.18 -17.16 3.70
C LYS A 24 -35.52 -17.89 3.50
N VAL A 25 -35.50 -19.08 2.89
CA VAL A 25 -36.72 -19.88 2.69
C VAL A 25 -37.29 -20.40 4.01
N SER A 26 -36.44 -20.88 4.92
CA SER A 26 -36.88 -21.31 6.25
C SER A 26 -37.43 -20.16 7.10
N LEU A 27 -36.94 -18.94 6.91
CA LEU A 27 -37.50 -17.76 7.57
C LEU A 27 -38.90 -17.43 7.05
N LEU A 28 -39.08 -17.44 5.72
CA LEU A 28 -40.39 -17.20 5.09
C LEU A 28 -41.41 -18.25 5.55
N GLU A 29 -41.03 -19.52 5.57
CA GLU A 29 -41.84 -20.63 6.09
C GLU A 29 -42.36 -20.36 7.51
N VAL A 30 -41.51 -19.82 8.38
CA VAL A 30 -41.88 -19.44 9.76
C VAL A 30 -42.82 -18.23 9.78
N GLN A 31 -42.60 -17.23 8.93
CA GLN A 31 -43.39 -16.00 8.89
C GLN A 31 -44.83 -16.22 8.41
N VAL A 32 -45.03 -17.11 7.44
CA VAL A 32 -46.37 -17.43 6.90
C VAL A 32 -47.01 -18.67 7.55
N GLY A 33 -46.37 -19.22 8.58
CA GLY A 33 -46.93 -20.28 9.41
C GLY A 33 -46.99 -21.67 8.75
N GLY A 34 -46.08 -21.96 7.82
CA GLY A 34 -46.00 -23.25 7.13
C GLY A 34 -45.60 -23.11 5.66
N LEU A 35 -44.88 -24.10 5.12
CA LEU A 35 -44.39 -24.08 3.74
C LEU A 35 -45.54 -24.07 2.72
N GLU A 36 -46.66 -24.67 3.09
CA GLU A 36 -47.92 -24.70 2.34
C GLU A 36 -48.51 -23.30 2.08
N ASN A 37 -48.19 -22.31 2.93
CA ASN A 37 -48.71 -20.95 2.83
C ASN A 37 -47.76 -19.99 2.11
N VAL A 38 -46.57 -20.45 1.73
CA VAL A 38 -45.52 -19.64 1.07
C VAL A 38 -45.85 -19.36 -0.40
N GLY A 39 -46.69 -20.20 -1.02
CA GLY A 39 -47.14 -20.02 -2.42
C GLY A 39 -46.14 -20.51 -3.47
N PHE A 40 -45.01 -21.09 -3.08
CA PHE A 40 -44.04 -21.76 -3.95
C PHE A 40 -43.34 -22.91 -3.21
N VAL A 41 -42.88 -23.93 -3.92
CA VAL A 41 -42.12 -25.04 -3.33
C VAL A 41 -40.62 -24.77 -3.38
N ARG A 42 -39.84 -25.47 -2.54
CA ARG A 42 -38.36 -25.35 -2.54
C ARG A 42 -37.75 -25.52 -3.94
N ARG A 43 -38.34 -26.39 -4.76
CA ARG A 43 -37.91 -26.62 -6.15
C ARG A 43 -38.07 -25.38 -7.03
N ASP A 44 -39.08 -24.55 -6.78
CA ASP A 44 -39.29 -23.30 -7.53
C ASP A 44 -38.20 -22.29 -7.21
N VAL A 45 -37.71 -22.25 -5.97
CA VAL A 45 -36.55 -21.42 -5.59
C VAL A 45 -35.29 -21.88 -6.32
N TYR A 46 -35.07 -23.21 -6.44
CA TYR A 46 -33.94 -23.74 -7.22
C TYR A 46 -34.09 -23.50 -8.72
N ASN A 47 -35.30 -23.65 -9.27
CA ASN A 47 -35.58 -23.36 -10.68
C ASN A 47 -35.40 -21.87 -10.99
N TYR A 48 -35.94 -20.99 -10.15
CA TYR A 48 -35.77 -19.54 -10.26
C TYR A 48 -34.30 -19.15 -10.14
N ALA A 49 -33.57 -19.68 -9.15
CA ALA A 49 -32.14 -19.42 -9.01
C ALA A 49 -31.35 -19.92 -10.23
N ARG A 50 -31.70 -21.09 -10.79
CA ARG A 50 -31.10 -21.60 -12.03
C ARG A 50 -31.43 -20.72 -13.23
N ASP A 51 -32.67 -20.28 -13.37
CA ASP A 51 -33.13 -19.50 -14.52
C ASP A 51 -32.51 -18.10 -14.49
N VAL A 52 -32.51 -17.44 -13.32
CA VAL A 52 -31.79 -16.18 -13.09
C VAL A 52 -30.28 -16.35 -13.31
N HIS A 53 -29.69 -17.44 -12.82
CA HIS A 53 -28.27 -17.72 -13.08
C HIS A 53 -28.03 -18.02 -14.58
N GLY A 54 -28.99 -18.63 -15.27
CA GLY A 54 -28.98 -18.88 -16.71
C GLY A 54 -29.00 -17.60 -17.53
N GLU A 55 -29.72 -16.58 -17.07
CA GLU A 55 -29.75 -15.24 -17.68
C GLU A 55 -28.45 -14.47 -17.48
N VAL A 56 -27.64 -14.82 -16.45
CA VAL A 56 -26.39 -14.11 -16.10
C VAL A 56 -25.14 -14.83 -16.66
N ILE A 57 -25.23 -16.12 -16.98
CA ILE A 57 -24.10 -16.89 -17.54
C ILE A 57 -23.62 -16.27 -18.85
N GLY A 58 -22.32 -15.96 -18.91
CA GLY A 58 -21.69 -15.38 -20.10
C GLY A 58 -21.72 -13.85 -20.13
N HIS A 59 -22.40 -13.20 -19.18
CA HIS A 59 -22.43 -11.74 -19.05
C HIS A 59 -21.46 -11.21 -17.99
N ASP A 60 -20.57 -12.04 -17.43
CA ASP A 60 -19.63 -11.64 -16.37
C ASP A 60 -18.73 -10.46 -16.79
N ALA A 61 -18.25 -10.48 -18.04
CA ALA A 61 -17.42 -9.39 -18.58
C ALA A 61 -18.22 -8.08 -18.74
N GLU A 62 -19.46 -8.17 -19.19
CA GLU A 62 -20.36 -7.03 -19.38
C GLU A 62 -20.74 -6.41 -18.02
N LEU A 63 -21.21 -7.23 -17.09
CA LEU A 63 -21.60 -6.80 -15.74
C LEU A 63 -20.43 -6.19 -14.96
N LEU A 64 -19.23 -6.78 -15.08
CA LEU A 64 -18.05 -6.24 -14.42
C LEU A 64 -17.62 -4.90 -15.04
N ASN A 65 -17.68 -4.77 -16.36
CA ASN A 65 -17.40 -3.52 -17.04
C ASN A 65 -18.41 -2.42 -16.66
N GLU A 66 -19.71 -2.73 -16.61
CA GLU A 66 -20.75 -1.81 -16.13
C GLU A 66 -20.48 -1.37 -14.69
N HIS A 67 -20.09 -2.31 -13.82
CA HIS A 67 -19.72 -2.01 -12.45
C HIS A 67 -18.53 -1.05 -12.37
N PHE A 68 -17.46 -1.30 -13.12
CA PHE A 68 -16.28 -0.44 -13.13
C PHE A 68 -16.53 0.94 -13.76
N LEU A 69 -17.38 1.02 -14.79
CA LEU A 69 -17.86 2.30 -15.32
C LEU A 69 -18.64 3.08 -14.26
N ALA A 70 -19.49 2.42 -13.48
CA ALA A 70 -20.22 3.04 -12.39
C ALA A 70 -19.28 3.52 -11.27
N GLU A 71 -18.26 2.75 -10.89
CA GLU A 71 -17.25 3.18 -9.91
C GLU A 71 -16.43 4.38 -10.41
N LYS A 72 -16.02 4.37 -11.68
CA LYS A 72 -15.35 5.51 -12.32
C LYS A 72 -16.21 6.76 -12.36
N GLY A 73 -17.53 6.61 -12.55
CA GLY A 73 -18.49 7.71 -12.47
C GLY A 73 -18.63 8.31 -11.06
N LYS A 74 -18.37 7.53 -10.01
CA LYS A 74 -18.37 8.04 -8.61
C LYS A 74 -17.10 8.80 -8.28
N HIS A 75 -15.95 8.30 -8.75
CA HIS A 75 -14.64 8.87 -8.44
C HIS A 75 -13.72 8.81 -9.67
N GLU A 76 -13.28 9.97 -10.13
CA GLU A 76 -12.39 10.11 -11.29
C GLU A 76 -11.03 9.40 -11.09
N SER A 77 -10.64 9.19 -9.83
CA SER A 77 -9.42 8.49 -9.44
C SER A 77 -9.48 6.96 -9.58
N PHE A 78 -10.64 6.39 -9.92
CA PHE A 78 -10.78 4.97 -10.20
C PHE A 78 -10.33 4.67 -11.63
N TYR A 79 -9.31 3.84 -11.76
CA TYR A 79 -8.76 3.40 -13.02
C TYR A 79 -9.04 1.92 -13.22
N PHE A 80 -9.39 1.53 -14.45
CA PHE A 80 -9.46 0.12 -14.81
C PHE A 80 -9.19 -0.06 -16.31
N ASN A 81 -8.75 -1.25 -16.66
CA ASN A 81 -8.69 -1.73 -18.03
C ASN A 81 -9.06 -3.22 -18.06
N MET A 82 -9.77 -3.63 -19.08
CA MET A 82 -10.27 -4.99 -19.25
C MET A 82 -10.08 -5.42 -20.70
N GLU A 83 -9.40 -6.54 -20.89
CA GLU A 83 -9.37 -7.24 -22.15
C GLU A 83 -10.55 -8.20 -22.21
N VAL A 84 -11.28 -8.19 -23.31
CA VAL A 84 -12.33 -9.17 -23.62
C VAL A 84 -11.99 -9.77 -24.97
N ASP A 85 -12.04 -11.09 -25.08
CA ASP A 85 -11.75 -11.76 -26.34
C ASP A 85 -12.92 -11.65 -27.34
N SER A 86 -12.71 -12.11 -28.57
CA SER A 86 -13.73 -12.08 -29.63
C SER A 86 -14.97 -12.94 -29.33
N GLU A 87 -14.89 -13.83 -28.35
CA GLU A 87 -15.99 -14.70 -27.92
C GLU A 87 -16.72 -14.12 -26.70
N GLY A 88 -16.37 -12.90 -26.27
CA GLY A 88 -16.98 -12.26 -25.10
C GLY A 88 -16.45 -12.78 -23.76
N ARG A 89 -15.37 -13.56 -23.76
CA ARG A 89 -14.77 -14.06 -22.52
C ARG A 89 -13.82 -13.04 -21.92
N MET A 90 -13.84 -12.97 -20.60
CA MET A 90 -12.97 -12.09 -19.83
C MET A 90 -11.50 -12.51 -19.99
N GLY A 91 -10.69 -11.58 -20.51
CA GLY A 91 -9.25 -11.65 -20.60
C GLY A 91 -8.58 -11.11 -19.33
N ASN A 92 -7.45 -10.44 -19.49
CA ASN A 92 -6.79 -9.79 -18.35
C ASN A 92 -7.60 -8.57 -17.89
N VAL A 93 -7.70 -8.39 -16.58
CA VAL A 93 -8.47 -7.30 -15.96
C VAL A 93 -7.61 -6.65 -14.92
N PHE A 94 -7.50 -5.33 -14.96
CA PHE A 94 -6.80 -4.51 -13.99
C PHE A 94 -7.73 -3.43 -13.47
N TRP A 95 -7.72 -3.19 -12.16
CA TRP A 95 -8.37 -2.00 -11.58
C TRP A 95 -7.60 -1.50 -10.37
N ALA A 96 -7.65 -0.19 -10.18
CA ALA A 96 -7.00 0.53 -9.10
C ALA A 96 -7.90 1.64 -8.58
N ASP A 97 -7.89 1.82 -7.26
CA ASP A 97 -8.53 2.95 -6.60
C ASP A 97 -7.45 3.72 -5.85
N ALA A 98 -7.09 4.90 -6.37
CA ALA A 98 -6.01 5.72 -5.79
C ALA A 98 -6.28 6.18 -4.33
N ARG A 99 -7.49 5.96 -3.79
CA ARG A 99 -7.81 6.22 -2.38
C ARG A 99 -7.36 5.11 -1.44
N GLN A 100 -7.06 3.91 -1.95
CA GLN A 100 -6.56 2.80 -1.15
C GLN A 100 -5.05 2.97 -0.91
N THR A 101 -4.68 3.20 0.35
CA THR A 101 -3.29 3.52 0.73
C THR A 101 -2.41 2.29 1.00
N VAL A 102 -3.01 1.11 1.16
CA VAL A 102 -2.30 -0.14 1.50
C VAL A 102 -2.20 -1.09 0.30
N LEU A 103 -3.22 -1.10 -0.57
CA LEU A 103 -3.20 -1.87 -1.81
C LEU A 103 -3.65 -0.97 -2.96
N PHE A 104 -2.73 -0.62 -3.83
CA PHE A 104 -2.95 0.36 -4.90
C PHE A 104 -3.85 -0.18 -6.03
N GLY A 105 -3.71 -1.46 -6.40
CA GLY A 105 -4.48 -2.06 -7.48
C GLY A 105 -4.48 -3.59 -7.45
N TYR A 106 -5.42 -4.17 -8.17
CA TYR A 106 -5.64 -5.61 -8.31
C TYR A 106 -5.63 -5.98 -9.79
N ALA A 107 -5.27 -7.22 -10.07
CA ALA A 107 -5.38 -7.77 -11.40
C ALA A 107 -5.82 -9.23 -11.39
N PHE A 108 -6.64 -9.56 -12.39
CA PHE A 108 -6.94 -10.93 -12.79
C PHE A 108 -6.22 -11.20 -14.10
N LEU A 109 -5.39 -12.24 -14.12
CA LEU A 109 -4.67 -12.68 -15.31
C LEU A 109 -5.20 -14.03 -15.75
N THR A 110 -5.49 -14.16 -17.05
CA THR A 110 -5.96 -15.44 -17.63
C THR A 110 -4.83 -16.43 -17.86
N SER A 111 -3.58 -15.95 -17.93
CA SER A 111 -2.40 -16.79 -18.08
C SER A 111 -1.22 -16.18 -17.33
N GLU A 112 -0.37 -17.04 -16.75
CA GLU A 112 0.87 -16.61 -16.09
C GLU A 112 2.04 -16.58 -17.08
N THR A 113 1.89 -15.80 -18.15
CA THR A 113 2.92 -15.64 -19.19
C THR A 113 3.65 -14.31 -19.06
N THR A 114 4.86 -14.21 -19.60
CA THR A 114 5.63 -12.96 -19.64
C THR A 114 4.82 -11.81 -20.24
N ASP A 115 4.06 -12.06 -21.31
CA ASP A 115 3.24 -11.04 -21.96
C ASP A 115 2.11 -10.55 -21.05
N SER A 116 1.45 -11.45 -20.31
CA SER A 116 0.42 -11.06 -19.32
C SER A 116 1.01 -10.25 -18.16
N PHE A 117 2.24 -10.54 -17.73
CA PHE A 117 2.93 -9.72 -16.72
C PHE A 117 3.36 -8.36 -17.27
N VAL A 118 3.91 -8.31 -18.49
CA VAL A 118 4.27 -7.04 -19.15
C VAL A 118 3.04 -6.15 -19.30
N TRP A 119 1.92 -6.73 -19.75
CA TRP A 119 0.64 -6.05 -19.81
C TRP A 119 0.23 -5.48 -18.44
N LEU A 120 0.27 -6.31 -17.40
CA LEU A 120 -0.06 -5.89 -16.03
C LEU A 120 0.77 -4.69 -15.57
N PHE A 121 2.08 -4.71 -15.80
CA PHE A 121 2.96 -3.60 -15.41
C PHE A 121 2.68 -2.32 -16.21
N GLU A 122 2.33 -2.43 -17.49
CA GLU A 122 1.92 -1.27 -18.30
C GLU A 122 0.60 -0.68 -17.81
N GLU A 123 -0.39 -1.51 -17.45
CA GLU A 123 -1.65 -1.04 -16.86
C GLU A 123 -1.42 -0.38 -15.49
N PHE A 124 -0.55 -0.96 -14.66
CA PHE A 124 -0.15 -0.35 -13.40
C PHE A 124 0.43 1.05 -13.60
N LYS A 125 1.32 1.22 -14.59
CA LYS A 125 1.88 2.54 -14.96
C LYS A 125 0.80 3.53 -15.38
N LYS A 126 -0.14 3.12 -16.24
CA LYS A 126 -1.25 3.97 -16.70
C LYS A 126 -2.21 4.37 -15.57
N ALA A 127 -2.41 3.47 -14.60
CA ALA A 127 -3.24 3.68 -13.42
C ALA A 127 -2.68 4.69 -12.43
N MET A 128 -1.42 5.09 -12.62
CA MET A 128 -0.78 6.20 -11.91
C MET A 128 -0.69 7.44 -12.83
N PRO A 129 -1.80 8.01 -13.36
CA PRO A 129 -1.73 9.20 -14.22
C PRO A 129 -1.59 10.44 -13.33
N ASP A 130 -0.51 10.47 -12.55
CA ASP A 130 0.06 11.59 -11.79
C ASP A 130 1.47 11.23 -11.29
N HIS A 131 2.16 10.31 -11.96
CA HIS A 131 3.59 10.48 -12.15
C HIS A 131 3.85 10.94 -13.60
N VAL A 132 3.32 12.11 -13.96
CA VAL A 132 4.31 13.09 -14.42
C VAL A 132 5.26 13.17 -13.25
N ASP A 133 6.51 12.82 -13.48
CA ASP A 133 7.58 13.09 -12.56
C ASP A 133 7.50 14.60 -12.28
N THR A 134 6.74 15.01 -11.28
CA THR A 134 7.10 16.19 -10.50
C THR A 134 8.43 15.92 -9.77
N ASN A 135 8.99 14.71 -9.95
CA ASN A 135 10.37 14.31 -9.79
C ASN A 135 11.35 14.63 -10.94
N GLU A 136 10.94 15.17 -12.08
CA GLU A 136 11.68 16.35 -12.57
C GLU A 136 11.25 17.52 -11.68
N LYS A 137 11.61 17.39 -10.40
CA LYS A 137 11.86 18.52 -9.53
C LYS A 137 12.71 19.43 -10.42
N PRO A 138 12.27 20.66 -10.74
CA PRO A 138 13.05 21.54 -11.60
C PRO A 138 14.48 21.43 -11.08
N PRO A 139 15.44 20.97 -11.92
CA PRO A 139 16.74 20.53 -11.42
C PRO A 139 17.17 21.61 -10.46
N LEU A 140 17.31 21.27 -9.16
CA LEU A 140 17.71 22.24 -8.15
C LEU A 140 18.88 22.96 -8.79
N PRO A 141 18.75 24.26 -9.16
CA PRO A 141 19.56 24.80 -10.25
C PRO A 141 21.05 24.84 -9.92
N PHE A 142 21.38 24.43 -8.69
CA PHE A 142 22.71 24.26 -8.16
C PHE A 142 22.77 23.00 -7.28
N ARG A 143 22.95 21.81 -7.90
CA ARG A 143 23.44 20.64 -7.15
C ARG A 143 24.88 20.90 -6.74
N THR A 144 25.21 20.72 -5.45
CA THR A 144 26.61 20.82 -4.99
C THR A 144 27.46 19.72 -5.64
N PRO A 145 28.80 19.86 -5.74
CA PRO A 145 29.66 18.80 -6.26
C PRO A 145 29.43 17.44 -5.56
N MET A 146 29.19 17.47 -4.24
CA MET A 146 28.86 16.29 -3.45
C MET A 146 27.52 15.66 -3.88
N GLN A 147 26.47 16.46 -4.08
CA GLN A 147 25.18 15.97 -4.57
C GLN A 147 25.29 15.36 -5.97
N HIS A 148 26.10 15.95 -6.85
CA HIS A 148 26.38 15.38 -8.18
C HIS A 148 27.07 14.01 -8.09
N GLN A 149 28.05 13.87 -7.20
CA GLN A 149 28.71 12.60 -6.99
C GLN A 149 27.72 11.53 -6.47
N MET A 150 26.87 11.90 -5.51
CA MET A 150 25.90 10.98 -4.92
C MET A 150 24.80 10.56 -5.91
N ALA A 151 24.35 11.45 -6.79
CA ALA A 151 23.36 11.14 -7.81
C ALA A 151 23.80 10.05 -8.80
N ARG A 152 25.11 9.80 -8.91
CA ARG A 152 25.67 8.71 -9.74
C ARG A 152 25.69 7.35 -9.04
N ILE A 153 25.57 7.34 -7.71
CA ILE A 153 25.72 6.13 -6.87
C ILE A 153 24.36 5.70 -6.32
N TYR A 154 23.48 6.66 -6.01
CA TYR A 154 22.21 6.42 -5.35
C TYR A 154 21.05 6.30 -6.33
N THR A 155 20.07 5.46 -5.96
CA THR A 155 18.75 5.51 -6.57
C THR A 155 18.05 6.82 -6.21
N GLN A 156 17.04 7.22 -6.99
CA GLN A 156 16.35 8.48 -6.77
C GLN A 156 15.79 8.64 -5.34
N GLY A 157 15.16 7.61 -4.78
CA GLY A 157 14.64 7.66 -3.41
C GLY A 157 15.73 7.83 -2.34
N ILE A 158 16.90 7.20 -2.54
CA ILE A 158 18.06 7.36 -1.65
C ILE A 158 18.67 8.75 -1.81
N LEU A 159 18.73 9.28 -3.04
CA LEU A 159 19.21 10.63 -3.33
C LEU A 159 18.32 11.68 -2.65
N GLU A 160 17.01 11.50 -2.62
CA GLU A 160 16.08 12.39 -1.92
C GLU A 160 16.28 12.36 -0.39
N MET A 161 16.52 11.18 0.18
CA MET A 161 16.87 11.04 1.59
C MET A 161 18.20 11.75 1.89
N PHE A 162 19.19 11.58 1.02
CA PHE A 162 20.48 12.27 1.10
C PHE A 162 20.31 13.80 1.01
N GLU A 163 19.57 14.31 0.02
CA GLU A 163 19.30 15.75 -0.14
C GLU A 163 18.67 16.35 1.12
N ARG A 164 17.79 15.60 1.78
CA ARG A 164 17.16 16.01 3.03
C ARG A 164 18.17 16.06 4.20
N GLU A 165 19.02 15.05 4.32
CA GLU A 165 20.09 15.03 5.32
C GLU A 165 21.10 16.17 5.07
N ASP A 166 21.46 16.40 3.81
CA ASP A 166 22.38 17.43 3.35
C ASP A 166 21.83 18.84 3.60
N PHE A 167 20.56 19.09 3.31
CA PHE A 167 19.90 20.35 3.66
C PHE A 167 19.88 20.58 5.17
N ARG A 168 19.48 19.57 5.96
CA ARG A 168 19.44 19.68 7.42
C ARG A 168 20.82 19.85 8.06
N SER A 169 21.88 19.36 7.41
CA SER A 169 23.25 19.58 7.90
C SER A 169 23.65 21.06 7.94
N LEU A 170 22.99 21.93 7.15
CA LEU A 170 23.19 23.39 7.22
C LEU A 170 22.77 23.98 8.58
N LEU A 171 21.93 23.28 9.34
CA LEU A 171 21.45 23.70 10.65
C LEU A 171 22.28 23.10 11.80
N CYS A 172 23.31 22.33 11.48
CA CYS A 172 24.21 21.76 12.46
C CYS A 172 25.31 22.77 12.82
N LEU A 173 25.51 23.00 14.12
CA LEU A 173 26.67 23.68 14.65
C LEU A 173 27.79 22.66 14.82
N PHE A 174 28.96 22.98 14.26
CA PHE A 174 30.11 22.09 14.21
C PHE A 174 31.27 22.69 14.99
N GLU A 175 31.74 21.98 16.01
CA GLU A 175 32.80 22.44 16.93
C GLU A 175 33.89 21.37 17.03
N LEU A 176 35.15 21.77 16.82
CA LEU A 176 36.28 20.90 17.12
C LEU A 176 36.41 20.76 18.64
N GLY A 177 36.45 19.52 19.12
CA GLY A 177 36.68 19.20 20.52
C GLY A 177 38.14 18.88 20.76
N GLU A 178 38.47 17.60 20.63
CA GLU A 178 39.80 17.06 20.92
C GLU A 178 40.46 16.59 19.63
N GLN A 179 41.78 16.72 19.56
CA GLN A 179 42.58 16.22 18.45
C GLN A 179 43.83 15.56 19.01
N ASP A 180 44.05 14.31 18.63
CA ASP A 180 45.29 13.58 18.87
C ASP A 180 46.08 13.43 17.56
N GLU A 181 47.15 12.65 17.54
CA GLU A 181 47.96 12.44 16.33
C GLU A 181 47.15 11.72 15.23
N THR A 182 46.33 10.74 15.61
CA THR A 182 45.63 9.79 14.72
C THR A 182 44.19 10.18 14.39
N GLN A 183 43.53 10.95 15.25
CA GLN A 183 42.09 11.23 15.19
C GLN A 183 41.75 12.68 15.57
N CYS A 184 40.64 13.16 15.01
CA CYS A 184 39.98 14.41 15.42
C CYS A 184 38.57 14.09 15.90
N ARG A 185 38.18 14.64 17.06
CA ARG A 185 36.86 14.47 17.66
C ARG A 185 36.11 15.80 17.65
N TYR A 186 34.91 15.77 17.09
CA TYR A 186 34.06 16.93 16.88
C TYR A 186 32.73 16.76 17.60
N LYS A 187 32.19 17.88 18.08
CA LYS A 187 30.84 17.97 18.62
C LYS A 187 29.96 18.63 17.56
N VAL A 188 28.88 17.94 17.20
CA VAL A 188 27.90 18.42 16.23
C VAL A 188 26.58 18.59 16.94
N SER A 189 26.08 19.81 17.03
CA SER A 189 24.83 20.12 17.72
C SER A 189 23.75 20.62 16.77
N GLU A 190 22.51 20.18 17.01
CA GLU A 190 21.33 20.51 16.22
C GLU A 190 20.26 21.10 17.14
N ARG A 191 19.75 22.29 16.78
CA ARG A 191 18.57 22.86 17.44
C ARG A 191 17.33 22.19 16.87
N VAL A 192 16.71 21.34 17.68
CA VAL A 192 15.48 20.61 17.28
C VAL A 192 14.24 21.44 17.57
N ASN A 193 14.20 22.05 18.76
CA ASN A 193 13.13 22.93 19.23
C ASN A 193 13.74 24.08 20.04
N PRO A 194 13.01 25.19 20.28
CA PRO A 194 13.45 26.22 21.22
C PRO A 194 13.86 25.61 22.56
N GLY A 195 15.14 25.78 22.96
CA GLY A 195 15.69 25.25 24.20
C GLY A 195 16.11 23.77 24.19
N VAL A 196 15.87 23.01 23.12
CA VAL A 196 16.27 21.60 23.00
C VAL A 196 17.34 21.45 21.92
N THR A 197 18.57 21.20 22.37
CA THR A 197 19.73 20.93 21.51
C THR A 197 20.10 19.46 21.62
N ARG A 198 20.18 18.76 20.48
CA ARG A 198 20.77 17.41 20.42
C ARG A 198 22.22 17.54 20.03
N MET A 199 23.11 16.86 20.76
CA MET A 199 24.53 16.81 20.44
C MET A 199 24.90 15.38 20.02
N LYS A 200 25.70 15.29 18.97
CA LYS A 200 26.32 14.07 18.47
C LYS A 200 27.81 14.26 18.38
N GLU A 201 28.50 13.14 18.52
CA GLU A 201 29.94 13.07 18.48
C GLU A 201 30.37 12.49 17.14
N LEU A 202 31.34 13.14 16.50
CA LEU A 202 31.94 12.70 15.25
C LEU A 202 33.43 12.48 15.48
N VAL A 203 33.94 11.36 14.99
CA VAL A 203 35.36 11.00 15.04
C VAL A 203 35.85 10.87 13.61
N HIS A 204 36.87 11.63 13.25
CA HIS A 204 37.60 11.48 12.00
C HIS A 204 38.92 10.77 12.28
N ASP A 205 39.10 9.62 11.64
CA ASP A 205 40.35 8.87 11.58
C ASP A 205 41.18 9.44 10.43
N LYS A 206 42.33 10.04 10.76
CA LYS A 206 43.19 10.72 9.80
C LYS A 206 43.95 9.75 8.92
N ASP A 207 44.31 8.58 9.45
CA ASP A 207 45.11 7.58 8.74
C ASP A 207 44.27 6.84 7.70
N ALA A 208 43.05 6.44 8.07
CA ALA A 208 42.12 5.77 7.17
C ALA A 208 41.31 6.74 6.29
N ASP A 209 41.40 8.03 6.61
CA ASP A 209 40.56 9.11 6.09
C ASP A 209 39.05 8.83 6.16
N LYS A 210 38.58 8.39 7.33
CA LYS A 210 37.18 7.97 7.56
C LYS A 210 36.55 8.75 8.69
N ALA A 211 35.29 9.14 8.50
CA ALA A 211 34.49 9.80 9.54
C ALA A 211 33.42 8.85 10.08
N TYR A 212 33.25 8.85 11.40
CA TYR A 212 32.27 8.05 12.13
C TYR A 212 31.42 8.97 12.99
N CYS A 213 30.11 8.75 13.03
CA CYS A 213 29.22 9.53 13.90
C CYS A 213 28.50 8.62 14.90
N SER A 214 28.35 9.09 16.14
CA SER A 214 27.65 8.37 17.20
C SER A 214 26.15 8.17 16.93
N CYS A 215 25.56 8.84 15.94
CA CYS A 215 24.20 8.56 15.50
C CYS A 215 24.06 7.29 14.64
N LYS A 216 25.18 6.76 14.11
CA LYS A 216 25.23 5.54 13.30
C LYS A 216 24.35 5.56 12.02
N GLY A 217 24.00 6.76 11.54
CA GLY A 217 23.06 6.91 10.42
C GLY A 217 23.55 6.25 9.14
N PHE A 218 24.86 6.25 8.87
CA PHE A 218 25.42 5.57 7.70
C PHE A 218 25.32 4.05 7.84
N GLU A 219 25.64 3.51 9.00
CA GLU A 219 25.59 2.07 9.27
C GLU A 219 24.17 1.51 9.24
N PHE A 220 23.15 2.32 9.55
CA PHE A 220 21.74 1.90 9.52
C PHE A 220 21.05 2.15 8.17
N TRP A 221 21.31 3.29 7.52
CA TRP A 221 20.56 3.72 6.32
C TRP A 221 21.39 3.68 5.03
N GLY A 222 22.70 3.43 5.12
CA GLY A 222 23.61 3.48 3.96
C GLY A 222 23.88 4.89 3.42
N ILE A 223 23.44 5.93 4.13
CA ILE A 223 23.52 7.33 3.72
C ILE A 223 24.27 8.13 4.81
N PRO A 224 25.24 8.99 4.46
CA PRO A 224 25.89 9.85 5.43
C PRO A 224 24.86 10.71 6.17
N CYS A 225 24.90 10.68 7.50
CA CYS A 225 23.99 11.49 8.30
C CYS A 225 24.34 12.98 8.20
N ARG A 226 23.40 13.86 8.54
CA ARG A 226 23.63 15.33 8.59
C ARG A 226 24.89 15.75 9.36
N HIS A 227 25.28 15.01 10.40
CA HIS A 227 26.47 15.30 11.19
C HIS A 227 27.79 14.99 10.46
N ILE A 228 27.82 13.94 9.63
CA ILE A 228 28.97 13.63 8.78
C ILE A 228 29.02 14.60 7.60
N LEU A 229 27.86 14.97 7.05
CA LEU A 229 27.78 15.89 5.92
C LEU A 229 28.32 17.29 6.25
N VAL A 230 28.08 17.81 7.45
CA VAL A 230 28.69 19.09 7.86
C VAL A 230 30.22 19.00 7.93
N PHE A 231 30.78 17.88 8.41
CA PHE A 231 32.23 17.64 8.40
C PHE A 231 32.78 17.59 6.96
N LEU A 232 32.14 16.82 6.07
CA LEU A 232 32.57 16.66 4.69
C LEU A 232 32.51 17.97 3.87
N ARG A 233 31.70 18.94 4.27
CA ARG A 233 31.63 20.26 3.63
C ARG A 233 32.71 21.23 4.12
N MET A 234 33.27 21.00 5.30
CA MET A 234 34.30 21.86 5.90
C MET A 234 35.72 21.37 5.63
N LYS A 235 35.87 20.14 5.14
CA LYS A 235 37.14 19.54 4.72
C LYS A 235 37.46 19.94 3.27
#